data_AF-A0AAP2S4J2-F1
#
_entry.id   AF-A0AAP2S4J2-F1
#
_cell.length_a   1.000
_cell.length_b   1.000
_cell.length_c   1.000
_cell.angle_alpha   90.00
_cell.angle_beta   90.00
_cell.angle_gamma   90.00
#
_symmetry.space_group_name_H-M   'P 1'
#
loop_
_entity.id
_entity.type
_entity.pdbx_description
1 polymer ?
#
loop_
_entity_poly.entity_id
_entity_poly.type
_entity_poly.pdbx_seq_one_letter_code
_entity_poly.pdbx_strand_id
1 'polypeptide(L)'
;MRIVPHILGAAIAAALISTPVFAAELTGTLKKINDSGTITLAHRDSSIPFSYIADGSGKPVGYSHDIQLAIVEALKKDLNKPDLKTKYNLVTSQTRIPLIQNGT
;
A
#
# COMPACT_ATOMS: atom_id res chain seq x y z
N MET A 1 50.98 -18.43 -3.60
CA MET A 1 50.07 -17.36 -3.11
C MET A 1 49.68 -16.34 -4.21
N ARG A 2 49.63 -16.71 -5.51
CA ARG A 2 49.38 -15.76 -6.62
C ARG A 2 47.91 -15.60 -7.04
N ILE A 3 47.00 -16.38 -6.43
CA ILE A 3 45.58 -16.47 -6.85
C ILE A 3 44.73 -15.37 -6.19
N VAL A 4 45.11 -14.94 -4.99
CA VAL A 4 44.44 -13.87 -4.20
C VAL A 4 44.34 -12.52 -4.96
N PRO A 5 45.40 -11.99 -5.60
CA PRO A 5 45.29 -10.70 -6.30
C PRO A 5 44.41 -10.76 -7.56
N HIS A 6 44.28 -11.93 -8.21
CA HIS A 6 43.41 -12.10 -9.37
C HIS A 6 41.93 -12.19 -8.98
N ILE A 7 41.62 -12.85 -7.85
CA ILE A 7 40.26 -12.88 -7.31
C ILE A 7 39.83 -11.48 -6.85
N LEU A 8 40.74 -10.72 -6.23
CA LEU A 8 40.45 -9.35 -5.80
C LEU A 8 40.23 -8.40 -6.98
N GLY A 9 41.04 -8.53 -8.05
CA GLY A 9 40.87 -7.75 -9.28
C GLY A 9 39.55 -8.05 -10.01
N ALA A 10 39.15 -9.33 -10.06
CA ALA A 10 37.88 -9.73 -10.66
C ALA A 10 36.66 -9.21 -9.89
N ALA A 11 36.71 -9.18 -8.55
CA ALA A 11 35.63 -8.66 -7.72
C ALA A 11 35.44 -7.14 -7.88
N ILE A 12 36.53 -6.37 -7.98
CA ILE A 12 36.48 -4.93 -8.22
C ILE A 12 35.94 -4.62 -9.62
N ALA A 13 36.34 -5.39 -10.64
CA ALA A 13 35.80 -5.24 -11.99
C ALA A 13 34.29 -5.55 -12.04
N ALA A 14 33.81 -6.56 -11.32
CA ALA A 14 32.38 -6.89 -11.25
C ALA A 14 31.56 -5.78 -10.55
N ALA A 15 32.11 -5.15 -9.51
CA ALA A 15 31.45 -4.03 -8.81
C ALA A 15 31.38 -2.75 -9.68
N LEU A 16 32.32 -2.55 -10.60
CA LEU A 16 32.32 -1.41 -11.53
C LEU A 16 31.33 -1.55 -12.70
N ILE A 17 30.83 -2.77 -12.97
CA ILE A 17 29.89 -3.05 -14.05
C ILE A 17 28.44 -3.15 -13.53
N SER A 18 28.21 -3.06 -12.20
CA SER A 18 26.86 -3.05 -11.66
C SER A 18 26.17 -1.72 -11.98
N THR A 19 25.19 -1.75 -12.88
CA THR A 19 24.30 -0.61 -13.09
C THR A 19 23.35 -0.47 -11.90
N PRO A 20 23.10 0.74 -11.38
CA PRO A 20 22.11 0.93 -10.34
C PRO A 20 20.73 0.55 -10.88
N VAL A 21 20.07 -0.41 -10.22
CA VAL A 21 18.65 -0.65 -10.40
C VAL A 21 17.92 0.45 -9.65
N PHE A 22 17.40 1.44 -10.39
CA PHE A 22 16.50 2.43 -9.82
C PHE A 22 15.12 1.79 -9.66
N ALA A 23 14.60 1.77 -8.43
CA ALA A 23 13.20 1.47 -8.21
C ALA A 23 12.34 2.50 -8.98
N ALA A 24 11.29 2.04 -9.63
CA ALA A 24 10.35 2.94 -10.28
C ALA A 24 9.80 3.93 -9.24
N GLU A 25 9.79 5.22 -9.58
CA GLU A 25 9.22 6.23 -8.70
C GLU A 25 7.73 5.95 -8.47
N LEU A 26 7.30 5.99 -7.21
CA LEU A 26 5.88 5.86 -6.90
C LEU A 26 5.12 7.05 -7.51
N THR A 27 4.02 6.76 -8.20
CA THR A 27 3.11 7.76 -8.74
C THR A 27 1.69 7.55 -8.24
N GLY A 28 0.83 8.53 -8.46
CA GLY A 28 -0.60 8.44 -8.15
C GLY A 28 -0.92 8.07 -6.69
N THR A 29 -1.86 7.14 -6.50
CA THR A 29 -2.37 6.73 -5.19
C THR A 29 -1.31 6.15 -4.27
N LEU A 30 -0.39 5.33 -4.80
CA LEU A 30 0.68 4.73 -3.98
C LEU A 30 1.64 5.80 -3.45
N LYS A 31 1.96 6.81 -4.27
CA LYS A 31 2.74 7.97 -3.83
C LYS A 31 2.01 8.73 -2.72
N LYS A 32 0.73 9.04 -2.92
CA LYS A 32 -0.11 9.73 -1.91
C LYS A 32 -0.14 8.97 -0.57
N ILE A 33 -0.30 7.64 -0.61
CA ILE A 33 -0.31 6.79 0.59
C ILE A 33 1.06 6.82 1.26
N ASN A 34 2.14 6.64 0.50
CA ASN A 34 3.51 6.64 1.02
C ASN A 34 3.89 7.97 1.69
N ASP A 35 3.56 9.09 1.03
CA ASP A 35 3.89 10.44 1.49
C ASP A 35 3.07 10.85 2.72
N SER A 36 1.77 10.52 2.74
CA SER A 36 0.86 10.88 3.84
C SER A 36 0.89 9.92 5.03
N GLY A 37 1.41 8.70 4.84
CA GLY A 37 1.34 7.63 5.84
C GLY A 37 -0.10 7.21 6.20
N THR A 38 -1.06 7.50 5.32
CA THR A 38 -2.48 7.23 5.55
C THR A 38 -3.14 6.64 4.30
N ILE A 39 -4.06 5.70 4.49
CA ILE A 39 -5.00 5.21 3.48
C ILE A 39 -6.44 5.43 3.95
N THR A 40 -7.29 5.95 3.07
CA THR A 40 -8.73 6.07 3.33
C THR A 40 -9.46 4.92 2.65
N LEU A 41 -10.22 4.14 3.41
CA LEU A 41 -11.07 3.07 2.94
C LEU A 41 -12.52 3.54 2.90
N ALA A 42 -13.10 3.56 1.71
CA ALA A 42 -14.54 3.76 1.56
C ALA A 42 -15.29 2.52 2.08
N HIS A 43 -16.33 2.72 2.87
CA HIS A 43 -17.17 1.64 3.39
C HIS A 43 -18.66 1.94 3.20
N ARG A 44 -19.48 0.90 3.35
CA ARG A 44 -20.94 0.99 3.36
C ARG A 44 -21.43 0.73 4.79
N ASP A 45 -22.59 1.26 5.13
CA ASP A 45 -23.27 1.03 6.40
C ASP A 45 -24.21 -0.18 6.34
N SER A 46 -24.85 -0.39 5.20
CA SER A 46 -25.98 -1.32 5.04
C SER A 46 -25.83 -2.25 3.84
N SER A 47 -24.61 -2.64 3.45
CA SER A 47 -24.38 -3.62 2.36
C SER A 47 -23.98 -4.98 2.92
N ILE A 48 -24.88 -5.59 3.71
CA ILE A 48 -24.70 -6.92 4.30
C ILE A 48 -24.68 -7.99 3.18
N PRO A 49 -23.78 -9.00 3.20
CA PRO A 49 -22.71 -9.27 4.17
C PRO A 49 -21.33 -8.71 3.74
N PHE A 50 -21.28 -7.77 2.82
CA PHE A 50 -20.06 -7.30 2.16
C PHE A 50 -19.35 -6.17 2.89
N SER A 51 -20.05 -5.09 3.20
CA SER A 51 -19.55 -3.95 3.98
C SER A 51 -20.72 -3.34 4.73
N TYR A 52 -20.68 -3.38 6.05
CA TYR A 52 -21.76 -2.89 6.90
C TYR A 52 -21.25 -2.57 8.30
N ILE A 53 -22.03 -1.83 9.08
CA ILE A 53 -21.76 -1.60 10.50
C ILE A 53 -22.55 -2.63 11.30
N ALA A 54 -21.87 -3.50 12.04
CA ALA A 54 -22.51 -4.57 12.82
C ALA A 54 -22.92 -4.14 14.22
N ASP A 55 -22.28 -3.11 14.79
CA ASP A 55 -22.47 -2.70 16.17
C ASP A 55 -22.25 -1.18 16.36
N GLY A 56 -22.36 -0.72 17.61
CA GLY A 56 -22.17 0.69 17.97
C GLY A 56 -20.74 1.20 17.88
N SER A 57 -19.75 0.38 17.49
CA SER A 57 -18.35 0.82 17.34
C SER A 57 -18.13 1.76 16.16
N GLY A 58 -19.07 1.74 15.19
CA GLY A 58 -18.94 2.50 13.94
C GLY A 58 -17.85 1.97 13.00
N LYS A 59 -17.28 0.79 13.28
CA LYS A 59 -16.29 0.15 12.40
C LYS A 59 -16.99 -0.72 11.35
N PRO A 60 -16.59 -0.62 10.07
CA PRO A 60 -17.10 -1.51 9.04
C PRO A 60 -16.62 -2.95 9.25
N VAL A 61 -17.47 -3.90 8.86
CA VAL A 61 -17.18 -5.34 8.79
C VAL A 61 -17.78 -5.92 7.50
N GLY A 62 -17.42 -7.17 7.18
CA GLY A 62 -17.99 -7.93 6.07
C GLY A 62 -16.96 -8.35 5.03
N TYR A 63 -17.37 -9.25 4.11
CA TYR A 63 -16.46 -9.90 3.16
C TYR A 63 -15.61 -8.93 2.32
N SER A 64 -16.23 -7.86 1.80
CA SER A 64 -15.50 -6.86 1.02
C SER A 64 -14.61 -5.99 1.91
N HIS A 65 -14.99 -5.77 3.17
CA HIS A 65 -14.14 -5.06 4.12
C HIS A 65 -12.89 -5.88 4.47
N ASP A 66 -13.02 -7.20 4.65
CA ASP A 66 -11.88 -8.09 4.92
C ASP A 66 -10.86 -8.05 3.77
N ILE A 67 -11.34 -7.99 2.52
CA ILE A 67 -10.48 -7.80 1.34
C ILE A 67 -9.73 -6.46 1.42
N GLN A 68 -10.41 -5.36 1.80
CA GLN A 68 -9.75 -4.07 1.96
C GLN A 68 -8.64 -4.12 3.01
N LEU A 69 -8.88 -4.80 4.14
CA LEU A 69 -7.88 -4.96 5.19
C LEU A 69 -6.69 -5.80 4.72
N ALA A 70 -6.92 -6.88 3.97
CA ALA A 70 -5.85 -7.67 3.37
C ALA A 70 -4.98 -6.82 2.41
N ILE A 71 -5.61 -5.92 1.63
CA ILE A 71 -4.89 -4.97 0.76
C ILE A 71 -4.05 -4.01 1.61
N VAL A 72 -4.58 -3.48 2.72
CA VAL A 72 -3.81 -2.62 3.64
C VAL A 72 -2.58 -3.34 4.17
N GLU A 73 -2.69 -4.60 4.59
CA GLU A 73 -1.55 -5.37 5.08
C GLU A 73 -0.49 -5.61 3.99
N ALA A 74 -0.92 -5.89 2.75
CA ALA A 74 0.01 -5.97 1.62
C ALA A 74 0.74 -4.64 1.37
N LEU A 75 0.00 -3.52 1.39
CA LEU A 75 0.58 -2.18 1.20
C LEU A 75 1.56 -1.78 2.32
N LYS A 76 1.29 -2.15 3.58
CA LYS A 76 2.24 -1.93 4.69
C LYS A 76 3.59 -2.58 4.40
N LYS A 77 3.58 -3.80 3.89
CA LYS A 77 4.78 -4.55 3.51
C LYS A 77 5.46 -3.92 2.30
N ASP A 78 4.72 -3.71 1.21
CA ASP A 78 5.27 -3.27 -0.08
C ASP A 78 5.83 -1.84 -0.03
N LEU A 79 5.24 -0.98 0.80
CA LEU A 79 5.70 0.41 0.98
C LEU A 79 6.66 0.58 2.17
N ASN A 80 6.98 -0.51 2.90
CA ASN A 80 7.75 -0.46 4.15
C ASN A 80 7.18 0.57 5.17
N LYS A 81 5.85 0.53 5.36
CA LYS A 81 5.08 1.43 6.25
C LYS A 81 4.28 0.60 7.27
N PRO A 82 4.92 0.01 8.29
CA PRO A 82 4.21 -0.80 9.29
C PRO A 82 3.10 0.00 10.02
N ASP A 83 3.32 1.30 10.22
CA ASP A 83 2.40 2.20 10.91
C ASP A 83 1.39 2.90 9.97
N LEU A 84 1.14 2.35 8.76
CA LEU A 84 0.18 2.92 7.80
C LEU A 84 -1.20 3.07 8.45
N LYS A 85 -1.67 4.32 8.57
CA LYS A 85 -2.92 4.63 9.26
C LYS A 85 -4.11 4.41 8.34
N THR A 86 -5.11 3.69 8.82
CA THR A 86 -6.39 3.50 8.09
C THR A 86 -7.41 4.52 8.58
N LYS A 87 -8.04 5.23 7.63
CA LYS A 87 -9.22 6.07 7.86
C LYS A 87 -10.42 5.47 7.15
N TYR A 88 -11.62 5.69 7.66
CA TYR A 88 -12.86 5.20 7.05
C TYR A 88 -13.68 6.37 6.53
N ASN A 89 -14.23 6.23 5.32
CA ASN A 89 -15.16 7.17 4.72
C ASN A 89 -16.46 6.46 4.35
N LEU A 90 -17.60 6.90 4.88
CA LEU A 90 -18.90 6.33 4.53
C LEU A 90 -19.33 6.80 3.15
N VAL A 91 -19.61 5.85 2.25
CA VAL A 91 -20.10 6.15 0.91
C VAL A 91 -21.44 5.50 0.63
N THR A 92 -22.20 6.10 -0.29
CA THR A 92 -23.43 5.52 -0.83
C THR A 92 -23.23 5.14 -2.29
N SER A 93 -24.18 4.41 -2.87
CA SER A 93 -24.18 4.11 -4.31
C SER A 93 -24.14 5.40 -5.16
N GLN A 94 -24.75 6.48 -4.68
CA GLN A 94 -24.81 7.76 -5.36
C GLN A 94 -23.51 8.56 -5.22
N THR A 95 -22.87 8.52 -4.05
CA THR A 95 -21.73 9.40 -3.74
C THR A 95 -20.37 8.79 -4.06
N ARG A 96 -20.27 7.46 -4.23
CA ARG A 96 -18.98 6.76 -4.39
C ARG A 96 -18.10 7.28 -5.55
N ILE A 97 -18.67 7.59 -6.71
CA ILE A 97 -17.88 8.05 -7.87
C ILE A 97 -17.37 9.48 -7.66
N PRO A 98 -18.23 10.47 -7.29
CA PRO A 98 -17.75 11.80 -6.94
C PRO A 98 -16.69 11.82 -5.84
N LEU A 99 -16.84 11.00 -4.79
CA LEU A 99 -15.89 10.95 -3.66
C LEU A 99 -14.55 10.29 -4.02
N ILE A 100 -14.53 9.36 -4.97
CA ILE A 100 -13.26 8.83 -5.50
C ILE A 100 -12.56 9.90 -6.35
N GLN A 101 -13.31 10.63 -7.18
CA GLN A 101 -12.74 11.63 -8.09
C GLN A 101 -12.11 12.82 -7.36
N ASN A 102 -12.72 13.27 -6.26
CA ASN A 102 -12.18 14.36 -5.43
C ASN A 102 -11.13 13.86 -4.41
N GLY A 103 -10.91 12.53 -4.32
CA GLY A 103 -9.89 11.92 -3.47
C GLY A 103 -10.19 11.99 -1.97
N THR A 104 -11.48 12.00 -1.60
CA THR A 104 -11.98 12.09 -0.22
C THR A 104 -12.54 10.78 0.33
#